data_AF-B0X6Y3-F1
#
_entry.id   AF-B0X6Y3-F1
#
_cell.length_a   1.000
_cell.length_b   1.000
_cell.length_c   1.000
_cell.angle_alpha   90.00
_cell.angle_beta   90.00
_cell.angle_gamma   90.00
#
_symmetry.space_group_name_H-M   'P 1'
#
loop_
_entity.id
_entity.type
_entity.pdbx_description
1 polymer ?
#
loop_
_entity_poly.entity_id
_entity_poly.type
_entity_poly.pdbx_seq_one_letter_code
_entity_poly.pdbx_strand_id
1 'polypeptide(L)'
;MSFGGGWLVIQQRFDGSVNFYRGWSDYRDGFGVIGEEFWLGLEAIHQITKRGTYELMVELEDFSGNYKYARYTEFQLGGEAEKYALNKLGSYSGTADDSLAYHKGMKFSTFDSDNDPHSSNCAKQYKGAWWYQACHFSNLNGEHLNQKSSATINWQKKIQVIQENLEIQEIQVIQVIQVILKNQEIQVIQVIQENQEIQKIQEIL
;
A
#
# COMPACT_ATOMS: atom_id res chain seq x y z
N MET A 1 -3.07 16.58 1.76
CA MET A 1 -3.69 15.24 1.82
C MET A 1 -5.17 15.38 1.55
N SER A 2 -5.70 14.61 0.59
CA SER A 2 -7.10 14.69 0.14
C SER A 2 -8.09 14.18 1.18
N PHE A 3 -7.62 13.46 2.21
CA PHE A 3 -8.44 12.81 3.24
C PHE A 3 -8.26 13.40 4.66
N GLY A 4 -7.90 14.68 4.76
CA GLY A 4 -7.65 15.36 6.04
C GLY A 4 -6.31 15.00 6.70
N GLY A 5 -6.13 15.38 7.96
CA GLY A 5 -4.93 15.11 8.76
C GLY A 5 -4.97 13.76 9.51
N GLY A 6 -3.86 13.42 10.19
CA GLY A 6 -3.78 12.23 11.06
C GLY A 6 -3.33 10.95 10.35
N TRP A 7 -2.81 11.07 9.15
CA TRP A 7 -2.27 9.98 8.35
C TRP A 7 -0.74 9.93 8.45
N LEU A 8 -0.20 8.73 8.65
CA LEU A 8 1.24 8.46 8.59
C LEU A 8 1.58 7.86 7.23
N VAL A 9 2.42 8.54 6.45
CA VAL A 9 2.95 8.01 5.18
C VAL A 9 3.96 6.90 5.47
N ILE A 10 3.76 5.74 4.86
CA ILE A 10 4.65 4.57 4.97
C ILE A 10 5.41 4.28 3.67
N GLN A 11 4.92 4.80 2.55
CA GLN A 11 5.55 4.70 1.23
C GLN A 11 5.13 5.89 0.38
N GLN A 12 6.05 6.43 -0.43
CA GLN A 12 5.79 7.53 -1.35
C GLN A 12 6.68 7.39 -2.60
N ARG A 13 6.07 7.51 -3.80
CA ARG A 13 6.72 7.43 -5.12
C ARG A 13 6.18 8.53 -6.03
N PHE A 14 7.02 9.33 -6.68
CA PHE A 14 6.56 10.36 -7.61
C PHE A 14 7.57 10.81 -8.69
N ASP A 15 8.87 10.59 -8.50
CA ASP A 15 9.89 11.08 -9.44
C ASP A 15 10.95 10.04 -9.83
N GLY A 16 10.96 8.87 -9.20
CA GLY A 16 11.95 7.82 -9.43
C GLY A 16 13.35 8.16 -8.92
N SER A 17 13.50 9.16 -8.05
CA SER A 17 14.78 9.55 -7.44
C SER A 17 15.37 8.45 -6.55
N VAL A 18 14.53 7.55 -6.03
CA VAL A 18 14.96 6.45 -5.17
C VAL A 18 14.78 5.10 -5.87
N ASN A 19 15.85 4.30 -5.88
CA ASN A 19 15.79 2.92 -6.34
C ASN A 19 15.00 2.06 -5.33
N PHE A 20 13.93 1.41 -5.77
CA PHE A 20 13.14 0.46 -4.95
C PHE A 20 13.49 -1.01 -5.21
N TYR A 21 14.34 -1.32 -6.20
CA TYR A 21 14.84 -2.67 -6.40
C TYR A 21 15.98 -2.96 -5.41
N ARG A 22 15.59 -3.29 -4.17
CA ARG A 22 16.46 -3.45 -3.00
C ARG A 22 16.27 -4.80 -2.31
N GLY A 23 17.26 -5.16 -1.50
CA GLY A 23 17.29 -6.43 -0.76
C GLY A 23 16.48 -6.40 0.53
N TRP A 24 16.43 -7.55 1.22
CA TRP A 24 15.64 -7.74 2.44
C TRP A 24 15.99 -6.74 3.54
N SER A 25 17.27 -6.52 3.81
CA SER A 25 17.72 -5.62 4.88
C SER A 25 17.23 -4.18 4.68
N ASP A 26 17.31 -3.67 3.46
CA ASP A 26 16.84 -2.31 3.13
C ASP A 26 15.32 -2.21 3.33
N TYR A 27 14.54 -3.19 2.88
CA TYR A 27 13.09 -3.19 3.08
C TYR A 27 12.69 -3.37 4.54
N ARG A 28 13.47 -4.12 5.32
CA ARG A 28 13.28 -4.28 6.75
C ARG A 28 13.46 -2.94 7.47
N ASP A 29 14.58 -2.28 7.21
CA ASP A 29 15.05 -1.12 7.97
C ASP A 29 14.48 0.21 7.44
N GLY A 30 14.06 0.25 6.18
CA GLY A 30 13.59 1.47 5.50
C GLY A 30 14.68 2.16 4.70
N PHE A 31 14.28 2.99 3.73
CA PHE A 31 15.19 3.73 2.87
C PHE A 31 14.49 4.95 2.25
N GLY A 32 15.27 5.90 1.74
CA GLY A 32 14.79 7.16 1.20
C GLY A 32 14.67 8.25 2.28
N VAL A 33 14.06 9.38 1.91
CA VAL A 33 13.94 10.55 2.79
C VAL A 33 12.46 10.91 2.93
N ILE A 34 12.00 11.13 4.18
CA ILE A 34 10.62 11.54 4.45
C ILE A 34 10.37 12.90 3.79
N GLY A 35 9.30 12.99 2.98
CA GLY A 35 8.98 14.17 2.17
C GLY A 35 9.50 14.07 0.73
N GLU A 36 10.33 13.07 0.43
CA GLU A 36 10.74 12.64 -0.91
C GLU A 36 10.18 11.24 -1.19
N GLU A 37 10.80 10.47 -2.09
CA GLU A 37 10.48 9.05 -2.22
C GLU A 37 11.11 8.25 -1.09
N PHE A 38 10.30 7.39 -0.44
CA PHE A 38 10.80 6.56 0.65
C PHE A 38 9.94 5.32 0.91
N TRP A 39 10.53 4.40 1.66
CA TRP A 39 9.89 3.27 2.31
C TRP A 39 10.19 3.31 3.80
N LEU A 40 9.16 3.32 4.65
CA LEU A 40 9.33 3.48 6.09
C LEU A 40 10.09 2.33 6.77
N GLY A 41 10.07 1.14 6.17
CA GLY A 41 10.66 -0.06 6.74
C GLY A 41 9.61 -1.02 7.30
N LEU A 42 9.71 -2.30 6.96
CA LEU A 42 8.77 -3.34 7.37
C LEU A 42 8.71 -3.49 8.89
N GLU A 43 9.86 -3.38 9.57
CA GLU A 43 9.90 -3.49 11.03
C GLU A 43 9.16 -2.33 11.69
N ALA A 44 9.37 -1.10 11.23
CA ALA A 44 8.64 0.06 11.73
C ALA A 44 7.13 -0.08 11.50
N ILE A 45 6.72 -0.48 10.30
CA ILE A 45 5.31 -0.69 9.95
C ILE A 45 4.68 -1.79 10.81
N HIS A 46 5.38 -2.92 11.04
CA HIS A 46 4.93 -3.98 11.93
C HIS A 46 4.75 -3.47 13.36
N GLN A 47 5.74 -2.77 13.92
CA GLN A 47 5.70 -2.24 15.28
C GLN A 47 4.56 -1.23 15.50
N ILE A 48 4.20 -0.46 14.48
CA ILE A 48 3.06 0.45 14.50
C ILE A 48 1.75 -0.35 14.45
N THR A 49 1.59 -1.18 13.42
CA THR A 49 0.31 -1.84 13.13
C THR A 49 -0.05 -2.95 14.12
N LYS A 50 0.91 -3.48 14.90
CA LYS A 50 0.61 -4.47 15.95
C LYS A 50 -0.03 -3.87 17.20
N ARG A 51 -0.01 -2.55 17.38
CA ARG A 51 -0.45 -1.87 18.61
C ARG A 51 -1.91 -1.41 18.60
N GLY A 52 -2.62 -1.61 17.49
CA GLY A 52 -4.01 -1.20 17.37
C GLY A 52 -4.55 -1.48 15.98
N THR A 53 -5.75 -0.98 15.71
CA THR A 53 -6.39 -1.11 14.40
C THR A 53 -6.05 0.10 13.54
N TYR A 54 -5.40 -0.15 12.40
CA TYR A 54 -5.02 0.87 11.44
C TYR A 54 -5.75 0.66 10.13
N GLU A 55 -6.28 1.73 9.55
CA GLU A 55 -6.71 1.72 8.16
C GLU A 55 -5.54 2.01 7.22
N LEU A 56 -5.61 1.46 6.01
CA LEU A 56 -4.68 1.74 4.91
C LEU A 56 -5.40 2.53 3.83
N MET A 57 -4.76 3.58 3.33
CA MET A 57 -5.13 4.23 2.08
C MET A 57 -3.96 4.19 1.12
N VAL A 58 -4.26 3.88 -0.15
CA VAL A 58 -3.34 3.95 -1.28
C VAL A 58 -3.87 5.02 -2.22
N GLU A 59 -3.11 6.09 -2.41
CA GLU A 59 -3.42 7.18 -3.34
C GLU A 59 -2.55 7.04 -4.59
N LEU A 60 -3.18 7.05 -5.77
CA LEU A 60 -2.57 6.76 -7.06
C LEU A 60 -2.84 7.89 -8.05
N GLU A 61 -1.86 8.21 -8.88
CA GLU A 61 -2.04 9.10 -10.02
C GLU A 61 -1.31 8.58 -11.27
N ASP A 62 -1.97 8.68 -12.42
CA ASP A 62 -1.44 8.25 -13.73
C ASP A 62 -0.84 9.41 -14.56
N PHE A 63 -0.25 9.09 -15.72
CA PHE A 63 0.38 10.06 -16.64
C PHE A 63 -0.54 11.17 -17.16
N SER A 64 -1.85 10.98 -17.04
CA SER A 64 -2.83 11.98 -17.46
C SER A 64 -3.34 12.82 -16.28
N GLY A 65 -2.78 12.64 -15.08
CA GLY A 65 -3.25 13.29 -13.85
C GLY A 65 -4.54 12.68 -13.31
N ASN A 66 -4.93 11.47 -13.74
CA ASN A 66 -6.12 10.83 -13.19
C ASN A 66 -5.81 10.27 -11.80
N TYR A 67 -6.53 10.77 -10.82
CA TYR A 67 -6.43 10.35 -9.43
C TYR A 67 -7.37 9.18 -9.12
N LYS A 68 -6.86 8.17 -8.43
CA LYS A 68 -7.65 7.08 -7.84
C LYS A 68 -7.15 6.74 -6.44
N TYR A 69 -7.99 6.06 -5.67
CA TYR A 69 -7.58 5.56 -4.36
C TYR A 69 -8.21 4.21 -4.03
N ALA A 70 -7.51 3.45 -3.18
CA ALA A 70 -7.98 2.23 -2.54
C ALA A 70 -7.84 2.36 -1.02
N ARG A 71 -8.90 2.08 -0.27
CA ARG A 71 -8.96 2.14 1.18
C ARG A 71 -9.31 0.78 1.76
N TYR A 72 -8.64 0.41 2.84
CA TYR A 72 -8.87 -0.82 3.60
C TYR A 72 -9.06 -0.50 5.07
N THR A 73 -10.12 -1.01 5.69
CA THR A 73 -10.48 -0.68 7.09
C THR A 73 -9.50 -1.24 8.14
N GLU A 74 -8.70 -2.22 7.75
CA GLU A 74 -7.66 -2.82 8.60
C GLU A 74 -6.40 -3.08 7.76
N PHE A 75 -5.24 -2.89 8.37
CA PHE A 75 -3.94 -3.23 7.83
C PHE A 75 -2.99 -3.61 8.96
N GLN A 76 -2.41 -4.80 8.85
CA GLN A 76 -1.44 -5.29 9.82
C GLN A 76 -0.43 -6.21 9.17
N LEU A 77 0.84 -6.01 9.51
CA LEU A 77 1.92 -6.91 9.13
C LEU A 77 2.28 -7.87 10.27
N GLY A 78 2.64 -9.10 9.93
CA GLY A 78 3.34 -10.03 10.82
C GLY A 78 4.75 -9.54 11.15
N GLY A 79 5.41 -10.21 12.10
CA GLY A 79 6.81 -9.89 12.44
C GLY A 79 7.82 -10.47 11.44
N GLU A 80 9.11 -10.23 11.66
CA GLU A 80 10.18 -10.77 10.79
C GLU A 80 10.17 -12.31 10.73
N ALA A 81 9.82 -12.98 11.83
CA ALA A 81 9.67 -14.44 11.88
C ALA A 81 8.54 -14.97 10.98
N GLU A 82 7.52 -14.15 10.74
CA GLU A 82 6.41 -14.41 9.81
C GLU A 82 6.71 -13.86 8.40
N LYS A 83 7.93 -13.35 8.17
CA LYS A 83 8.35 -12.70 6.92
C LYS A 83 7.46 -11.50 6.55
N TYR A 84 7.06 -10.73 7.57
CA TYR A 84 6.25 -9.53 7.43
C TYR A 84 4.98 -9.75 6.60
N ALA A 85 4.33 -10.91 6.76
CA ALA A 85 3.15 -11.26 6.00
C ALA A 85 2.02 -10.22 6.17
N LEU A 86 1.24 -9.98 5.11
CA LEU A 86 0.07 -9.09 5.12
C LEU A 86 -1.08 -9.76 5.88
N ASN A 87 -0.96 -9.84 7.20
CA ASN A 87 -1.82 -10.62 8.09
C ASN A 87 -3.27 -10.11 8.11
N LYS A 88 -3.46 -8.78 8.15
CA LYS A 88 -4.79 -8.17 8.07
C LYS A 88 -4.88 -7.22 6.89
N LEU A 89 -5.98 -7.37 6.16
CA LEU A 89 -6.45 -6.45 5.15
C LEU A 89 -7.97 -6.44 5.26
N GLY A 90 -8.52 -5.32 5.71
CA GLY A 90 -9.94 -5.15 6.05
C GLY A 90 -10.85 -5.03 4.83
N SER A 91 -12.07 -4.51 5.05
CA SER A 91 -13.02 -4.24 3.97
C SER A 91 -12.48 -3.17 3.03
N TYR A 92 -12.61 -3.42 1.74
CA TYR A 92 -12.21 -2.52 0.67
C TYR A 92 -13.28 -1.45 0.38
N SER A 93 -12.84 -0.23 0.08
CA SER A 93 -13.62 0.82 -0.60
C SER A 93 -12.70 1.73 -1.40
N GLY A 94 -13.17 2.32 -2.50
CA GLY A 94 -12.32 3.22 -3.29
C GLY A 94 -12.78 3.38 -4.74
N THR A 95 -12.10 4.27 -5.46
CA THR A 95 -12.30 4.48 -6.90
C THR A 95 -11.32 3.70 -7.77
N ALA A 96 -10.24 3.19 -7.18
CA ALA A 96 -9.37 2.19 -7.79
C ALA A 96 -10.06 0.82 -7.83
N ASP A 97 -9.38 -0.19 -8.39
CA ASP A 97 -9.80 -1.58 -8.24
C ASP A 97 -9.20 -2.18 -6.95
N ASP A 98 -9.71 -3.31 -6.47
CA ASP A 98 -9.15 -3.98 -5.28
C ASP A 98 -7.96 -4.89 -5.65
N SER A 99 -6.85 -4.27 -6.02
CA SER A 99 -5.64 -4.98 -6.50
C SER A 99 -4.73 -5.47 -5.38
N LEU A 100 -5.03 -5.13 -4.11
CA LEU A 100 -4.26 -5.61 -2.95
C LEU A 100 -4.90 -6.84 -2.28
N ALA A 101 -6.20 -7.10 -2.45
CA ALA A 101 -6.86 -8.26 -1.86
C ALA A 101 -6.21 -9.60 -2.22
N TYR A 102 -5.67 -9.73 -3.44
CA TYR A 102 -4.92 -10.91 -3.89
C TYR A 102 -3.64 -11.16 -3.09
N HIS A 103 -3.08 -10.13 -2.48
CA HIS A 103 -1.85 -10.19 -1.70
C HIS A 103 -2.09 -10.50 -0.22
N LYS A 104 -3.35 -10.57 0.23
CA LYS A 104 -3.70 -10.82 1.64
C LYS A 104 -3.16 -12.17 2.11
N GLY A 105 -2.46 -12.15 3.24
CA GLY A 105 -1.84 -13.33 3.86
C GLY A 105 -0.52 -13.77 3.22
N MET A 106 -0.07 -13.10 2.15
CA MET A 106 1.22 -13.42 1.52
C MET A 106 2.37 -12.85 2.33
N LYS A 107 3.53 -13.51 2.25
CA LYS A 107 4.79 -13.08 2.85
C LYS A 107 5.46 -12.05 1.95
N PHE A 108 6.27 -11.18 2.55
CA PHE A 108 7.03 -10.20 1.79
C PHE A 108 8.21 -10.88 1.07
N SER A 109 8.44 -10.54 -0.20
CA SER A 109 9.53 -11.09 -1.01
C SER A 109 10.39 -9.96 -1.59
N THR A 110 11.70 -10.17 -1.59
CA THR A 110 12.72 -9.33 -2.23
C THR A 110 13.55 -10.18 -3.20
N PHE A 111 14.39 -9.54 -4.02
CA PHE A 111 15.20 -10.29 -4.99
C PHE A 111 16.18 -11.29 -4.33
N ASP A 112 16.54 -11.06 -3.06
CA ASP A 112 17.44 -11.89 -2.25
C ASP A 112 16.72 -12.71 -1.18
N SER A 113 15.40 -12.56 -1.02
CA SER A 113 14.57 -13.36 -0.10
C SER A 113 13.25 -13.75 -0.78
N ASP A 114 13.22 -14.97 -1.31
CA ASP A 114 12.06 -15.54 -1.99
C ASP A 114 11.11 -16.19 -0.97
N ASN A 115 9.98 -15.55 -0.71
CA ASN A 115 8.95 -16.03 0.21
C ASN A 115 7.57 -16.15 -0.45
N ASP A 116 7.50 -16.01 -1.78
CA ASP A 116 6.26 -16.11 -2.53
C ASP A 116 5.99 -17.58 -2.94
N PRO A 117 4.73 -17.97 -3.21
CA PRO A 117 4.38 -19.34 -3.56
C PRO A 117 4.64 -19.69 -5.03
N HIS A 118 5.18 -18.77 -5.85
CA HIS A 118 5.46 -19.04 -7.26
C HIS A 118 6.70 -19.92 -7.42
N SER A 119 6.83 -20.62 -8.55
CA SER A 119 7.98 -21.50 -8.82
C SER A 119 9.28 -20.75 -9.12
N SER A 120 9.18 -19.44 -9.33
CA SER A 120 10.29 -18.52 -9.56
C SER A 120 10.09 -17.28 -8.70
N ASN A 121 11.20 -16.65 -8.29
CA ASN A 121 11.18 -15.43 -7.48
C ASN A 121 10.48 -14.27 -8.23
N CYS A 122 9.28 -13.89 -7.78
CA CYS A 122 8.51 -12.80 -8.38
C CYS A 122 9.26 -11.46 -8.26
N ALA A 123 9.93 -11.20 -7.14
CA ALA A 123 10.68 -9.95 -6.94
C ALA A 123 11.80 -9.75 -7.99
N LYS A 124 12.48 -10.82 -8.42
CA LYS A 124 13.48 -10.75 -9.51
C LYS A 124 12.85 -10.46 -10.87
N GLN A 125 11.67 -11.02 -11.12
CA GLN A 125 10.97 -10.89 -12.40
C GLN A 125 10.31 -9.52 -12.55
N TYR A 126 9.68 -9.01 -11.50
CA TYR A 126 8.87 -7.79 -11.51
C TYR A 126 9.56 -6.59 -10.84
N LYS A 127 10.87 -6.71 -10.58
CA LYS A 127 11.78 -5.61 -10.21
C LYS A 127 11.32 -4.75 -9.04
N GLY A 128 10.61 -5.36 -8.11
CA GLY A 128 10.16 -4.72 -6.87
C GLY A 128 10.30 -5.65 -5.68
N ALA A 129 9.73 -5.24 -4.57
CA ALA A 129 9.53 -6.09 -3.40
C ALA A 129 8.12 -5.90 -2.88
N TRP A 130 7.41 -6.99 -2.65
CA TRP A 130 6.00 -6.95 -2.33
C TRP A 130 5.54 -8.24 -1.66
N TRP A 131 4.30 -8.25 -1.21
CA TRP A 131 3.60 -9.46 -0.76
C TRP A 131 3.16 -10.31 -1.97
N TYR A 132 4.11 -10.73 -2.80
CA TYR A 132 3.82 -11.45 -4.04
C TYR A 132 3.10 -12.79 -3.77
N GLN A 133 2.17 -13.15 -4.67
CA GLN A 133 1.53 -14.47 -4.72
C GLN A 133 2.01 -15.25 -5.96
N ALA A 134 1.39 -15.06 -7.13
CA ALA A 134 1.80 -15.72 -8.37
C ALA A 134 1.44 -14.88 -9.63
N CYS A 135 1.97 -13.68 -9.82
CA CYS A 135 2.88 -12.95 -8.93
C CYS A 135 2.20 -11.74 -8.28
N HIS A 136 1.47 -10.92 -9.04
CA HIS A 136 0.80 -9.75 -8.48
C HIS A 136 -0.39 -9.25 -9.31
N PHE A 137 -1.27 -8.49 -8.66
CA PHE A 137 -2.14 -7.50 -9.30
C PHE A 137 -1.77 -6.05 -8.93
N SER A 138 -0.84 -5.85 -8.00
CA SER A 138 -0.27 -4.55 -7.68
C SER A 138 1.24 -4.65 -7.47
N ASN A 139 2.00 -3.68 -7.98
CA ASN A 139 3.46 -3.65 -7.85
C ASN A 139 3.95 -2.23 -7.51
N LEU A 140 3.48 -1.67 -6.40
CA LEU A 140 3.74 -0.26 -6.04
C LEU A 140 5.22 0.05 -5.77
N ASN A 141 6.03 -1.00 -5.55
CA ASN A 141 7.47 -0.93 -5.35
C ASN A 141 8.26 -1.34 -6.60
N GLY A 142 7.61 -1.45 -7.76
CA GLY A 142 8.26 -1.70 -9.04
C GLY A 142 9.10 -0.52 -9.53
N GLU A 143 9.68 -0.70 -10.72
CA GLU A 143 10.49 0.32 -11.38
C GLU A 143 9.66 1.55 -11.75
N HIS A 144 10.21 2.74 -11.51
CA HIS A 144 9.59 4.00 -11.86
C HIS A 144 9.99 4.37 -13.30
N LEU A 145 9.31 3.76 -14.29
CA LEU A 145 9.58 3.98 -15.71
C LEU A 145 8.30 4.38 -16.43
N ASN A 146 8.40 5.32 -17.38
CA ASN A 146 7.31 5.70 -18.27
C ASN A 146 7.18 4.69 -19.43
N GLN A 147 6.88 3.43 -19.08
CA GLN A 147 6.66 2.34 -20.02
C GLN A 147 5.64 1.36 -19.47
N LYS A 148 4.91 0.66 -20.35
CA LYS A 148 3.97 -0.38 -19.93
C LYS A 148 4.74 -1.68 -19.71
N SER A 149 4.94 -2.05 -18.44
CA SER A 149 5.58 -3.29 -18.06
C SER A 149 5.03 -3.73 -16.72
N SER A 150 4.84 -5.03 -16.54
CA SER A 150 4.45 -5.60 -15.25
C SER A 150 5.51 -5.39 -14.16
N ALA A 151 6.76 -5.10 -14.55
CA ALA A 151 7.85 -4.77 -13.63
C ALA A 151 7.82 -3.31 -13.13
N THR A 152 7.02 -2.43 -13.74
CA THR A 152 6.89 -1.03 -13.29
C THR A 152 5.83 -0.88 -12.21
N ILE A 153 5.72 0.32 -11.65
CA ILE A 153 4.62 0.68 -10.74
C ILE A 153 3.28 0.46 -11.46
N ASN A 154 2.43 -0.41 -10.90
CA ASN A 154 1.13 -0.72 -11.49
C ASN A 154 0.06 -1.10 -10.45
N TRP A 155 -1.19 -0.89 -10.86
CA TRP A 155 -2.40 -1.26 -10.13
C TRP A 155 -3.43 -1.83 -11.12
N GLN A 156 -3.60 -3.15 -11.12
CA GLN A 156 -4.32 -3.87 -12.18
C GLN A 156 -5.80 -4.08 -11.83
N LYS A 157 -6.66 -3.87 -12.82
CA LYS A 157 -8.08 -4.19 -12.69
C LYS A 157 -8.29 -5.70 -12.64
N LYS A 158 -9.00 -6.18 -11.61
CA LYS A 158 -9.49 -7.56 -11.59
C LYS A 158 -10.62 -7.69 -12.61
N ILE A 159 -10.37 -8.34 -13.75
CA ILE A 159 -11.46 -8.65 -14.67
C ILE A 159 -12.15 -9.94 -14.19
N GLN A 160 -13.43 -9.84 -13.83
CA GLN A 160 -14.31 -11.01 -13.71
C GLN A 160 -14.50 -11.57 -15.11
N VAL A 161 -14.10 -12.82 -15.30
CA VAL A 161 -14.15 -13.54 -16.58
C VAL A 161 -15.57 -13.53 -17.14
N ILE A 162 -15.84 -12.68 -18.11
CA ILE A 162 -16.93 -12.85 -19.08
C ILE A 162 -16.39 -12.43 -20.45
N GLN A 163 -16.18 -13.44 -21.30
CA GLN A 163 -15.84 -13.42 -22.74
C GLN A 163 -14.37 -13.26 -23.20
N GLU A 164 -14.10 -13.99 -24.29
CA GLU A 164 -12.84 -14.49 -24.85
C GLU A 164 -11.88 -13.46 -25.47
N ASN A 165 -11.95 -12.18 -25.12
CA ASN A 165 -10.95 -11.19 -25.53
C ASN A 165 -10.65 -10.25 -24.37
N LEU A 166 -9.78 -10.69 -23.46
CA LEU A 166 -9.38 -9.95 -22.28
C LEU A 166 -8.15 -9.09 -22.59
N GLU A 167 -8.37 -7.81 -22.83
CA GLU A 167 -7.33 -6.81 -22.64
C GLU A 167 -7.29 -6.48 -21.14
N ILE A 168 -6.27 -6.94 -20.43
CA ILE A 168 -6.02 -6.50 -19.05
C ILE A 168 -5.79 -4.97 -19.12
N GLN A 169 -6.79 -4.21 -18.68
CA GLN A 169 -6.63 -2.78 -18.47
C GLN A 169 -5.83 -2.56 -17.19
N GLU A 170 -4.52 -2.45 -17.38
CA GLU A 170 -3.58 -2.02 -16.36
C GLU A 170 -3.59 -0.50 -16.27
N ILE A 171 -3.80 0.03 -15.06
CA ILE A 171 -3.58 1.45 -14.80
C ILE A 171 -2.07 1.61 -14.68
N GLN A 172 -1.49 2.35 -15.62
CA GLN A 172 -0.12 2.82 -15.49
C GLN A 172 -0.08 3.89 -14.41
N VAL A 173 0.40 3.50 -13.23
CA VAL A 173 0.63 4.42 -12.13
C VAL A 173 2.04 4.97 -12.33
N ILE A 174 2.17 6.29 -12.50
CA ILE A 174 3.51 6.90 -12.42
C ILE A 174 3.90 6.98 -10.96
N GLN A 175 2.95 7.44 -10.16
CA GLN A 175 3.22 7.89 -8.82
C GLN A 175 2.21 7.31 -7.85
N VAL A 176 2.77 6.73 -6.80
CA VAL A 176 2.03 6.40 -5.59
C VAL A 176 2.20 7.62 -4.71
N ILE A 177 1.20 8.51 -4.77
CA ILE A 177 1.22 9.78 -4.04
C ILE A 177 1.60 9.50 -2.58
N GLN A 178 0.94 8.51 -2.00
CA GLN A 178 1.27 7.99 -0.68
C GLN A 178 0.52 6.67 -0.41
N VAL A 179 1.17 5.80 0.34
CA VAL A 179 0.52 4.76 1.12
C VAL A 179 0.53 5.22 2.57
N ILE A 180 -0.65 5.31 3.20
CA ILE A 180 -0.80 5.95 4.50
C ILE A 180 -1.59 5.09 5.49
N LEU A 181 -1.25 5.22 6.77
CA LEU A 181 -1.92 4.58 7.90
C LEU A 181 -2.63 5.58 8.79
N LYS A 182 -3.83 5.24 9.28
CA LYS A 182 -4.53 6.01 10.30
C LYS A 182 -5.09 5.11 11.39
N ASN A 183 -4.85 5.48 12.64
CA ASN A 183 -5.30 4.71 13.80
C ASN A 183 -6.79 4.97 14.06
N GLN A 184 -7.60 3.91 14.08
CA GLN A 184 -9.05 3.99 14.29
C GLN A 184 -9.41 4.38 15.74
N GLU A 185 -8.62 3.96 16.73
CA GLU A 185 -8.88 4.29 18.15
C GLU A 185 -8.70 5.79 18.40
N ILE A 186 -7.65 6.38 17.83
CA ILE A 186 -7.40 7.83 17.93
C ILE A 186 -8.53 8.62 17.24
N GLN A 187 -9.00 8.14 16.09
CA GLN A 187 -10.11 8.76 15.38
C GLN A 187 -11.41 8.72 16.20
N VAL A 188 -11.73 7.59 16.84
CA VAL A 188 -12.92 7.48 17.70
C VAL A 188 -12.82 8.44 18.89
N ILE A 189 -11.65 8.56 19.51
CA ILE A 189 -11.43 9.50 20.62
C ILE A 189 -11.64 10.95 20.16
N GLN A 190 -11.11 11.35 18.99
CA GLN A 190 -11.32 12.68 18.44
C GLN A 190 -12.80 12.97 18.18
N VAL A 191 -13.54 12.03 17.58
CA VAL A 191 -14.98 12.18 17.34
C VAL A 191 -15.77 12.29 18.64
N ILE A 192 -15.40 11.54 19.67
CA ILE A 192 -16.04 11.64 21.00
C ILE A 192 -15.79 13.02 21.61
N GLN A 193 -14.55 13.53 21.53
CA GLN A 193 -14.19 14.86 22.04
C GLN A 193 -14.96 15.97 21.32
N GLU A 194 -15.00 15.93 19.99
CA GLU A 194 -15.78 16.89 19.19
C GLU A 194 -17.28 16.85 19.53
N ASN A 195 -17.87 15.66 19.69
CA ASN A 195 -19.26 15.53 20.09
C ASN A 195 -19.53 16.08 21.50
N GLN A 196 -18.59 15.90 22.45
CA GLN A 196 -18.71 16.49 23.78
C GLN A 196 -18.62 18.02 23.75
N GLU A 197 -17.79 18.60 22.88
CA GLU A 197 -17.74 20.05 22.67
C GLU A 197 -19.03 20.57 22.04
N ILE A 198 -19.59 19.88 21.05
CA ILE A 198 -20.88 20.23 20.42
C ILE A 198 -22.02 20.20 21.46
N GLN A 199 -22.06 19.17 22.31
CA GLN A 199 -23.06 19.08 23.38
C GLN A 199 -22.96 20.26 24.37
N LYS A 200 -21.74 20.63 24.77
CA LYS A 200 -21.52 21.81 25.62
C LYS A 200 -22.00 23.11 24.96
N ILE A 201 -21.84 23.24 23.65
CA ILE A 201 -22.33 24.41 22.90
C ILE A 201 -23.87 24.44 22.88
N GLN A 202 -24.52 23.29 22.72
CA GLN A 202 -25.99 23.19 22.72
C GLN A 202 -26.61 23.50 24.08
N GLU A 203 -25.90 23.30 25.19
CA GLU A 203 -26.39 23.65 26.54
C GLU A 203 -26.34 25.15 26.84
N ILE A 204 -25.66 25.95 26.01
CA ILE A 204 -25.45 27.40 26.21
C ILE A 204 -26.33 28.23 25.25
N LEU A 205 -27.03 27.58 24.30
CA LEU A 205 -27.96 28.20 23.34
C LEU A 205 -29.41 27.95 23.75
#